data_AF-A0A2K9NKH0-F1
#
_entry.id   AF-A0A2K9NKH0-F1
#
_cell.length_a   1.000
_cell.length_b   1.000
_cell.length_c   1.000
_cell.angle_alpha   90.00
_cell.angle_beta   90.00
_cell.angle_gamma   90.00
#
_symmetry.space_group_name_H-M   'P 1'
#
loop_
_entity.id
_entity.type
_entity.pdbx_description
1 polymer ?
#
loop_
_entity_poly.entity_id
_entity_poly.type
_entity_poly.pdbx_seq_one_letter_code
_entity_poly.pdbx_strand_id
1 'polypeptide(L)'
;MKNLFSALILSTLALALTGPALADVSGLNAACGGLPTAPSVTQGDSADETAMRAYGAGMRDYTARLMTYLTCLDNHPASSADLASASYRREVISHRQQVVDQLEKSVSRFNTELKTFKSRQAQVAAVP
;
A
#
# COMPACT_ATOMS: atom_id res chain seq x y z
N MET A 1 9.31 -73.03 -5.46
CA MET A 1 7.89 -72.67 -5.63
C MET A 1 7.69 -71.27 -5.07
N LYS A 2 7.09 -70.40 -5.89
CA LYS A 2 6.86 -68.96 -5.67
C LYS A 2 5.80 -68.75 -4.59
N ASN A 3 6.10 -67.94 -3.57
CA ASN A 3 5.07 -67.23 -2.81
C ASN A 3 5.35 -65.73 -2.94
N LEU A 4 4.59 -65.13 -3.86
CA LEU A 4 4.57 -63.72 -4.19
C LEU A 4 3.85 -62.97 -3.08
N PHE A 5 4.60 -62.34 -2.17
CA PHE A 5 4.03 -61.32 -1.30
C PHE A 5 3.83 -60.05 -2.12
N SER A 6 2.56 -59.84 -2.50
CA SER A 6 2.04 -58.61 -3.08
C SER A 6 2.36 -57.41 -2.19
N ALA A 7 3.50 -56.75 -2.44
CA ALA A 7 3.71 -55.37 -2.04
C ALA A 7 2.94 -54.49 -3.04
N LEU A 8 1.62 -54.37 -2.81
CA LEU A 8 0.83 -53.25 -3.28
C LEU A 8 1.38 -52.01 -2.58
N ILE A 9 2.42 -51.42 -3.18
CA ILE A 9 2.90 -50.10 -2.80
C ILE A 9 1.76 -49.16 -3.11
N LEU A 10 1.10 -48.72 -2.04
CA LEU A 10 0.13 -47.64 -2.03
C LEU A 10 0.81 -46.40 -2.64
N SER A 11 0.66 -46.22 -3.94
CA SER A 11 0.80 -44.93 -4.59
C SER A 11 -0.40 -44.07 -4.18
N THR A 12 -0.48 -43.72 -2.89
CA THR A 12 -1.23 -42.55 -2.43
C THR A 12 -0.47 -41.35 -2.95
N LEU A 13 -0.80 -40.99 -4.19
CA LEU A 13 -0.53 -39.69 -4.78
C LEU A 13 -1.09 -38.66 -3.81
N ALA A 14 -0.24 -38.14 -2.92
CA ALA A 14 -0.52 -36.93 -2.19
C ALA A 14 -0.56 -35.83 -3.25
N LEU A 15 -1.74 -35.62 -3.83
CA LEU A 15 -2.11 -34.36 -4.45
C LEU A 15 -1.95 -33.33 -3.34
N ALA A 16 -0.75 -32.76 -3.24
CA ALA A 16 -0.54 -31.51 -2.57
C ALA A 16 -1.52 -30.56 -3.23
N LEU A 17 -2.61 -30.26 -2.54
CA LEU A 17 -3.47 -29.13 -2.81
C LEU A 17 -2.59 -27.90 -2.62
N THR A 18 -1.77 -27.60 -3.63
CA THR A 18 -1.14 -26.29 -3.77
C THR A 18 -2.28 -25.36 -4.10
N GLY A 19 -2.98 -24.90 -3.06
CA GLY A 19 -3.88 -23.78 -3.15
C GLY A 19 -3.15 -22.62 -3.84
N PRO A 20 -3.86 -21.75 -4.55
CA PRO A 20 -3.22 -20.69 -5.29
C PRO A 20 -2.47 -19.79 -4.29
N ALA A 21 -1.17 -19.59 -4.50
CA ALA A 21 -0.33 -18.82 -3.59
C ALA A 21 -0.93 -17.42 -3.41
N LEU A 22 -1.14 -17.01 -2.16
CA LEU A 22 -1.63 -15.68 -1.81
C LEU A 22 -0.43 -14.81 -1.41
N ALA A 23 -0.51 -13.52 -1.71
CA ALA A 23 0.47 -12.55 -1.26
C ALA A 23 0.28 -12.29 0.25
N ASP A 24 1.33 -12.50 1.03
CA ASP A 24 1.38 -11.99 2.40
C ASP A 24 1.58 -10.48 2.37
N VAL A 25 0.47 -9.72 2.36
CA VAL A 25 0.51 -8.25 2.35
C VAL A 25 1.24 -7.70 3.59
N SER A 26 1.16 -8.38 4.74
CA SER A 26 1.89 -7.96 5.93
C SER A 26 3.40 -8.15 5.74
N GLY A 27 3.81 -9.28 5.16
CA GLY A 27 5.19 -9.55 4.77
C GLY A 27 5.71 -8.54 3.73
N LEU A 28 4.91 -8.23 2.71
CA LEU A 28 5.22 -7.21 1.70
C LEU A 28 5.40 -5.82 2.34
N ASN A 29 4.51 -5.44 3.26
CA ASN A 29 4.62 -4.21 4.01
C ASN A 29 5.94 -4.14 4.79
N ALA A 30 6.27 -5.19 5.53
CA ALA A 30 7.50 -5.24 6.32
C ALA A 30 8.75 -5.19 5.43
N ALA A 31 8.77 -5.94 4.32
CA ALA A 31 9.89 -5.98 3.39
C ALA A 31 10.13 -4.64 2.70
N CYS A 32 9.07 -3.87 2.43
CA CYS A 32 9.17 -2.54 1.84
C CYS A 32 9.32 -1.40 2.86
N GLY A 33 9.74 -1.71 4.09
CA GLY A 33 10.05 -0.70 5.12
C GLY A 33 8.82 -0.13 5.84
N GLY A 34 7.66 -0.77 5.69
CA GLY A 34 6.38 -0.36 6.25
C GLY A 34 5.63 0.62 5.36
N LEU A 35 4.31 0.50 5.32
CA LEU A 35 3.46 1.47 4.63
C LEU A 35 3.58 2.83 5.34
N PRO A 36 4.01 3.90 4.64
CA PRO A 36 4.08 5.23 5.24
C PRO A 36 2.74 5.69 5.77
N THR A 37 2.74 6.39 6.92
CA THR A 37 1.52 6.96 7.49
C THR A 37 1.31 8.37 6.93
N ALA A 38 0.08 8.65 6.49
CA ALA A 38 -0.30 9.99 6.05
C ALA A 38 -0.18 10.99 7.22
N PRO A 39 0.25 12.24 6.96
CA PRO A 39 0.29 13.27 7.99
C PRO A 39 -1.12 13.59 8.49
N SER A 40 -1.22 13.97 9.77
CA SER A 40 -2.47 14.44 10.36
C SER A 40 -3.02 15.64 9.60
N VAL A 41 -4.34 15.63 9.34
CA VAL A 41 -5.01 16.72 8.64
C VAL A 41 -4.93 18.00 9.46
N THR A 42 -4.46 19.07 8.83
CA THR A 42 -4.57 20.43 9.36
C THR A 42 -5.77 21.11 8.72
N GLN A 43 -6.75 21.52 9.52
CA GLN A 43 -7.98 22.15 9.03
C GLN A 43 -7.69 23.58 8.57
N GLY A 44 -7.98 23.90 7.31
CA GLY A 44 -7.64 25.18 6.72
C GLY A 44 -8.43 26.38 7.28
N ASP A 45 -9.61 26.14 7.86
CA ASP A 45 -10.47 27.17 8.43
C ASP A 45 -9.95 27.75 9.76
N SER A 46 -9.05 27.05 10.42
CA SER A 46 -8.57 27.36 11.77
C SER A 46 -7.05 27.41 11.86
N ALA A 47 -6.35 26.80 10.90
CA ALA A 47 -4.90 26.83 10.82
C ALA A 47 -4.33 28.25 10.67
N ASP A 48 -3.10 28.42 11.16
CA ASP A 48 -2.22 29.52 10.77
C ASP A 48 -1.28 29.09 9.62
N GLU A 49 -0.47 30.04 9.15
CA GLU A 49 0.45 29.80 8.03
C GLU A 49 1.54 28.77 8.37
N THR A 50 2.03 28.77 9.60
CA THR A 50 3.06 27.83 10.05
C THR A 50 2.53 26.40 10.03
N ALA A 51 1.31 26.18 10.54
CA ALA A 51 0.64 24.89 10.54
C ALA A 51 0.37 24.40 9.11
N MET A 52 -0.12 25.26 8.21
CA MET A 52 -0.34 24.87 6.81
C MET A 52 0.97 24.57 6.07
N ARG A 53 2.05 25.30 6.34
CA ARG A 53 3.39 25.01 5.80
C ARG A 53 3.91 23.67 6.31
N ALA A 54 3.74 23.38 7.60
CA ALA A 54 4.11 22.10 8.19
C ALA A 54 3.29 20.95 7.58
N TYR A 55 1.99 21.13 7.40
CA TYR A 55 1.14 20.13 6.73
C TYR A 55 1.61 19.86 5.29
N GLY A 56 1.91 20.92 4.54
CA GLY A 56 2.47 20.80 3.19
C GLY A 56 3.84 20.11 3.16
N ALA A 57 4.70 20.34 4.15
CA ALA A 57 5.97 19.62 4.28
C ALA A 57 5.76 18.13 4.58
N GLY A 58 4.87 17.81 5.52
CA GLY A 58 4.49 16.44 5.82
C GLY A 58 3.90 15.71 4.62
N MET A 59 3.06 16.37 3.81
CA MET A 59 2.52 15.78 2.58
C MET A 59 3.61 15.46 1.54
N ARG A 60 4.64 16.30 1.41
CA ARG A 60 5.78 16.04 0.51
C ARG A 60 6.61 14.85 0.98
N ASP A 61 6.94 14.79 2.27
CA ASP A 61 7.68 13.66 2.86
C ASP A 61 6.89 12.35 2.73
N TYR A 62 5.59 12.38 3.07
CA TYR A 62 4.70 11.24 2.89
C TYR A 62 4.66 10.76 1.44
N THR A 63 4.48 11.65 0.48
CA THR A 63 4.46 11.30 -0.95
C THR A 63 5.80 10.67 -1.39
N ALA A 64 6.93 11.24 -0.98
CA ALA A 64 8.25 10.71 -1.33
C ALA A 64 8.47 9.29 -0.77
N ARG A 65 8.09 9.06 0.50
CA ARG A 65 8.17 7.73 1.13
C ARG A 65 7.22 6.75 0.47
N LEU A 66 6.01 7.17 0.11
CA LEU A 66 5.03 6.31 -0.54
C LEU A 66 5.48 5.92 -1.95
N MET A 67 6.11 6.82 -2.70
CA MET A 67 6.69 6.51 -4.01
C MET A 67 7.85 5.50 -3.88
N THR A 68 8.68 5.64 -2.83
CA THR A 68 9.73 4.67 -2.52
C THR A 68 9.13 3.30 -2.21
N TYR A 69 8.08 3.27 -1.39
CA TYR A 69 7.35 2.06 -1.03
C TYR A 69 6.70 1.38 -2.25
N LEU A 70 6.03 2.15 -3.12
CA LEU A 70 5.44 1.64 -4.36
C LEU A 70 6.50 1.08 -5.31
N THR A 71 7.65 1.75 -5.41
CA THR A 71 8.80 1.26 -6.18
C THR A 71 9.31 -0.07 -5.61
N CYS A 72 9.35 -0.22 -4.29
CA CYS A 72 9.69 -1.49 -3.67
C CYS A 72 8.66 -2.58 -4.01
N LEU A 73 7.35 -2.29 -3.93
CA LEU A 73 6.31 -3.25 -4.31
C LEU A 73 6.47 -3.71 -5.77
N ASP A 74 6.75 -2.78 -6.68
CA ASP A 74 6.93 -3.06 -8.11
C ASP A 74 8.18 -3.91 -8.39
N ASN A 75 9.18 -3.85 -7.51
CA ASN A 75 10.46 -4.59 -7.65
C ASN A 75 10.65 -5.68 -6.59
N HIS A 76 9.60 -6.04 -5.83
CA HIS A 76 9.73 -6.96 -4.72
C HIS A 76 10.15 -8.35 -5.23
N PRO A 77 11.22 -8.95 -4.68
CA PRO A 77 11.66 -10.27 -5.12
C PRO A 77 10.60 -11.32 -4.78
N ALA A 78 9.95 -11.86 -5.81
CA ALA A 78 8.97 -12.93 -5.71
C ALA A 78 9.52 -14.21 -6.36
N SER A 79 9.18 -15.38 -5.82
CA SER A 79 9.61 -16.64 -6.44
C SER A 79 8.91 -16.85 -7.79
N SER A 80 9.48 -17.69 -8.66
CA SER A 80 8.83 -18.03 -9.93
C SER A 80 7.47 -18.71 -9.73
N ALA A 81 7.29 -19.44 -8.63
CA ALA A 81 6.02 -20.05 -8.26
C ALA A 81 4.97 -18.99 -7.86
N ASP A 82 5.36 -17.98 -7.09
CA ASP A 82 4.48 -16.86 -6.71
C ASP A 82 4.08 -16.06 -7.94
N LEU A 83 5.04 -15.76 -8.82
CA LEU A 83 4.77 -15.04 -10.06
C LEU A 83 3.93 -15.86 -11.04
N ALA A 84 3.95 -17.19 -10.99
CA ALA A 84 3.06 -18.04 -11.78
C ALA A 84 1.62 -18.04 -11.22
N SER A 85 1.43 -17.80 -9.93
CA SER A 85 0.12 -17.73 -9.27
C SER A 85 -0.68 -16.49 -9.69
N ALA A 86 -1.87 -16.71 -10.27
CA ALA A 86 -2.77 -15.63 -10.65
C ALA A 86 -3.37 -14.89 -9.43
N SER A 87 -3.58 -15.56 -8.31
CA SER A 87 -4.05 -14.90 -7.07
C SER A 87 -2.98 -13.98 -6.50
N TYR A 88 -1.74 -14.46 -6.38
CA TYR A 88 -0.62 -13.66 -5.88
C TYR A 88 -0.47 -12.36 -6.67
N ARG A 89 -0.43 -12.45 -8.01
CA ARG A 89 -0.34 -11.25 -8.88
C ARG A 89 -1.51 -10.29 -8.65
N ARG A 90 -2.75 -10.80 -8.55
CA ARG A 90 -3.94 -9.95 -8.30
C ARG A 90 -3.88 -9.26 -6.95
N GLU A 91 -3.39 -9.92 -5.91
CA GLU A 91 -3.30 -9.34 -4.57
C GLU A 91 -2.21 -8.27 -4.49
N VAL A 92 -1.05 -8.48 -5.10
CA VAL A 92 0.00 -7.44 -5.20
C VAL A 92 -0.53 -6.21 -5.96
N ILE A 93 -1.22 -6.43 -7.09
CA ILE A 93 -1.82 -5.34 -7.87
C ILE A 93 -2.90 -4.61 -7.05
N SER A 94 -3.78 -5.35 -6.38
CA SER A 94 -4.85 -4.77 -5.56
C SER A 94 -4.29 -3.95 -4.41
N HIS A 95 -3.27 -4.48 -3.71
CA HIS A 95 -2.60 -3.77 -2.63
C HIS A 95 -1.93 -2.48 -3.14
N ARG A 96 -1.20 -2.55 -4.26
CA ARG A 96 -0.61 -1.38 -4.90
C ARG A 96 -1.66 -0.32 -5.24
N GLN A 97 -2.80 -0.72 -5.81
CA GLN A 97 -3.91 0.19 -6.12
C GLN A 97 -4.46 0.86 -4.86
N GLN A 98 -4.68 0.10 -3.77
CA GLN A 98 -5.14 0.66 -2.50
C GLN A 98 -4.18 1.73 -1.96
N VAL A 99 -2.87 1.52 -2.09
CA VAL A 99 -1.86 2.49 -1.66
C VAL A 99 -1.89 3.76 -2.51
N VAL A 100 -2.08 3.63 -3.82
CA VAL A 100 -2.28 4.79 -4.71
C VAL A 100 -3.57 5.54 -4.37
N ASP A 101 -4.69 4.84 -4.16
CA ASP A 101 -5.96 5.47 -3.77
C ASP A 101 -5.83 6.25 -2.45
N GLN A 102 -5.05 5.74 -1.49
CA GLN A 102 -4.75 6.45 -0.24
C GLN A 102 -3.94 7.73 -0.46
N LEU A 103 -2.99 7.73 -1.40
CA LEU A 103 -2.25 8.93 -1.80
C LEU A 103 -3.21 9.97 -2.37
N GLU A 104 -4.02 9.57 -3.34
CA GLU A 104 -4.98 10.46 -4.01
C GLU A 104 -5.94 11.11 -3.01
N LYS A 105 -6.50 10.32 -2.08
CA LYS A 105 -7.35 10.82 -0.99
C LYS A 105 -6.62 11.83 -0.11
N SER A 106 -5.37 11.55 0.27
CA SER A 106 -4.58 12.43 1.14
C SER A 106 -4.23 13.76 0.45
N VAL A 107 -3.84 13.71 -0.83
CA VAL A 107 -3.55 14.90 -1.65
C VAL A 107 -4.81 15.72 -1.90
N SER A 108 -5.93 15.07 -2.23
CA SER A 108 -7.22 15.73 -2.41
C SER A 108 -7.67 16.45 -1.14
N ARG A 109 -7.50 15.82 0.02
CA ARG A 109 -7.78 16.45 1.32
C ARG A 109 -6.88 17.65 1.57
N PHE A 110 -5.57 17.52 1.39
CA PHE A 110 -4.63 18.63 1.52
C PHE A 110 -5.00 19.83 0.63
N ASN A 111 -5.35 19.58 -0.63
CA ASN A 111 -5.72 20.63 -1.57
C ASN A 111 -7.02 21.34 -1.15
N THR A 112 -8.00 20.58 -0.63
CA THR A 112 -9.23 21.14 -0.05
C THR A 112 -8.90 22.07 1.12
N GLU A 113 -8.10 21.62 2.08
CA GLU A 113 -7.73 22.45 3.24
C GLU A 113 -6.91 23.68 2.86
N LEU A 114 -5.98 23.53 1.92
CA LEU A 114 -5.20 24.66 1.40
C LEU A 114 -6.08 25.71 0.74
N LYS A 115 -7.11 25.29 0.00
CA LYS A 115 -8.08 26.20 -0.60
C LYS A 115 -8.90 26.93 0.47
N THR A 116 -9.38 26.20 1.48
CA THR A 116 -10.12 26.78 2.63
C THR A 116 -9.27 27.83 3.34
N PHE A 117 -8.02 27.51 3.65
CA PHE A 117 -7.08 28.42 4.28
C PHE A 117 -6.86 29.71 3.49
N LYS A 118 -6.59 29.59 2.19
CA LYS A 118 -6.41 30.75 1.31
C LYS A 118 -7.66 31.61 1.22
N SER A 119 -8.85 30.99 1.19
CA SER A 119 -10.11 31.73 1.18
C SER A 119 -10.31 32.53 2.48
N ARG A 120 -10.02 31.92 3.64
CA ARG A 120 -10.07 32.61 4.94
C ARG A 120 -9.10 33.79 5.01
N GLN A 121 -7.85 33.60 4.60
CA GLN A 121 -6.86 34.69 4.61
C GLN A 121 -7.33 35.89 3.76
N ALA A 122 -7.91 35.62 2.59
CA ALA A 122 -8.45 36.67 1.74
C ALA A 122 -9.62 37.42 2.39
N GLN A 123 -10.50 36.72 3.11
CA GLN A 123 -11.61 37.36 3.83
C GLN A 123 -11.11 38.26 4.96
N VAL A 124 -10.15 37.78 5.77
CA VAL A 124 -9.57 38.57 6.87
C VAL A 124 -8.85 39.81 6.34
N ALA A 125 -8.10 39.69 5.24
CA ALA A 125 -7.42 40.82 4.61
C ALA A 125 -8.38 41.85 3.98
N ALA A 126 -9.62 41.46 3.69
CA ALA A 126 -10.64 42.33 3.11
C ALA A 126 -11.50 43.05 4.16
N VAL A 127 -11.31 42.78 5.46
CA VAL A 127 -11.96 43.54 6.53
C VAL A 127 -11.13 44.80 6.80
N PRO A 128 -11.65 46.02 6.51
CA PRO A 128 -10.94 47.28 6.70
C PRO A 128 -10.73 47.65 8.17
#